data_AF-A0A3L6ESW8-F1
#
_entry.id   AF-A0A3L6ESW8-F1
#
_cell.length_a   1.000
_cell.length_b   1.000
_cell.length_c   1.000
_cell.angle_alpha   90.00
_cell.angle_beta   90.00
_cell.angle_gamma   90.00
#
_symmetry.space_group_name_H-M   'P 1'
#
loop_
_entity.id
_entity.type
_entity.pdbx_description
1 polymer ?
#
loop_
_entity_poly.entity_id
_entity_poly.type
_entity_poly.pdbx_seq_one_letter_code
_entity_poly.pdbx_strand_id
1 'polypeptide(L)'
;MSLSHNKPKKSVTTTIVPKDYICTQGDLALIDWIKEIPCEPRVEVVLIDNAFVERKWMECLFQPDAYLGDEVIDCYINLIKAQDHLKCRSGGRVHIENAFQFNFLKRDGDVKTKTDELYPSKDMAQISSVERRVLLYLDHDMVFIPINIREMHWYLVVINARNMEIQVLDSLGTSSGRNDLIHTVRLYKLNNY
;
A
#
# COMPACT_ATOMS: atom_id res chain seq x y z
N MET A 1 -31.40 -5.87 14.15
CA MET A 1 -30.31 -6.72 14.68
C MET A 1 -29.00 -6.03 14.35
N SER A 2 -28.17 -5.68 15.35
CA SER A 2 -26.86 -5.08 15.06
C SER A 2 -25.91 -6.18 14.59
N LEU A 3 -25.45 -6.10 13.34
CA LEU A 3 -24.41 -6.96 12.82
C LEU A 3 -23.10 -6.64 13.57
N SER A 4 -22.69 -7.53 14.47
CA SER A 4 -21.39 -7.47 15.15
C SER A 4 -20.33 -7.96 14.17
N HIS A 5 -19.79 -7.06 13.38
CA HIS A 5 -18.64 -7.33 12.52
C HIS A 5 -17.40 -7.54 13.40
N ASN A 6 -16.55 -8.50 13.04
CA ASN A 6 -15.20 -8.62 13.60
C ASN A 6 -14.38 -7.41 13.15
N LYS A 7 -14.52 -6.28 13.86
CA LYS A 7 -13.78 -5.05 13.58
C LYS A 7 -12.30 -5.26 13.86
N PRO A 8 -11.39 -4.57 13.14
CA PRO A 8 -9.98 -4.54 13.48
C PRO A 8 -9.82 -4.17 14.96
N LYS A 9 -9.10 -5.00 15.72
CA LYS A 9 -8.87 -4.79 17.15
C LYS A 9 -8.04 -3.52 17.32
N LYS A 10 -8.63 -2.51 17.98
CA LYS A 10 -8.05 -1.16 18.13
C LYS A 10 -6.96 -1.06 19.22
N SER A 11 -6.79 -2.09 20.04
CA SER A 11 -5.82 -2.08 21.13
C SER A 11 -4.57 -2.88 20.77
N VAL A 12 -3.42 -2.20 20.86
CA VAL A 12 -2.06 -2.73 20.63
C VAL A 12 -1.74 -3.94 21.53
N THR A 13 -2.43 -4.08 22.66
CA THR A 13 -2.24 -5.17 23.63
C THR A 13 -3.01 -6.45 23.28
N THR A 14 -3.88 -6.41 22.27
CA THR A 14 -4.75 -7.55 21.97
C THR A 14 -3.99 -8.57 21.12
N THR A 15 -3.79 -9.77 21.66
CA THR A 15 -3.32 -10.90 20.85
C THR A 15 -4.35 -11.17 19.75
N ILE A 16 -3.89 -11.05 18.51
CA ILE A 16 -4.67 -11.42 17.34
C ILE A 16 -4.60 -12.94 17.19
N VAL A 17 -5.75 -13.58 17.09
CA VAL A 17 -5.90 -15.02 16.88
C VAL A 17 -6.57 -15.28 15.53
N PRO A 18 -6.37 -16.44 14.89
CA PRO A 18 -6.99 -16.75 13.59
C PRO A 18 -8.52 -16.55 13.57
N LYS A 19 -9.19 -16.79 14.71
CA LYS A 19 -10.64 -16.59 14.88
C LYS A 19 -11.09 -15.14 14.66
N ASP A 20 -10.20 -14.16 14.86
CA ASP A 20 -10.50 -12.75 14.64
C ASP A 20 -10.71 -12.41 13.15
N TYR A 21 -10.25 -13.28 12.26
CA TYR A 21 -10.34 -13.11 10.80
C TYR A 21 -11.42 -13.99 10.17
N ILE A 22 -12.15 -14.79 10.96
CA ILE A 22 -13.22 -15.63 10.45
C ILE A 22 -14.43 -14.74 10.15
N CYS A 23 -14.92 -14.82 8.91
CA CYS A 23 -16.15 -14.16 8.50
C CYS A 23 -17.33 -14.70 9.31
N THR A 24 -18.15 -13.79 9.83
CA THR A 24 -19.45 -14.13 10.40
C THR A 24 -20.45 -14.46 9.29
N GLN A 25 -21.60 -15.02 9.65
CA GLN A 25 -22.68 -15.24 8.68
C GLN A 25 -23.13 -13.95 8.00
N GLY A 26 -23.08 -12.82 8.72
CA GLY A 26 -23.38 -11.50 8.16
C GLY A 26 -22.33 -11.05 7.14
N ASP A 27 -21.05 -11.30 7.42
CA ASP A 27 -19.96 -10.98 6.48
C ASP A 27 -20.08 -11.83 5.21
N LEU A 28 -20.42 -13.12 5.34
CA LEU A 28 -20.66 -14.02 4.20
C LEU A 28 -21.84 -13.55 3.34
N ALA A 29 -22.96 -13.18 3.98
CA ALA A 29 -24.13 -12.65 3.25
C ALA A 29 -23.81 -11.34 2.51
N LEU A 30 -23.00 -10.46 3.12
CA LEU A 30 -22.52 -9.24 2.48
C LEU A 30 -21.61 -9.55 1.29
N ILE A 31 -20.67 -10.49 1.45
CA ILE A 31 -19.78 -10.95 0.36
C ILE A 31 -20.59 -11.51 -0.81
N ASP A 32 -21.59 -12.35 -0.53
CA ASP A 32 -22.43 -12.94 -1.57
C ASP A 32 -23.27 -11.87 -2.27
N TRP A 33 -23.81 -10.91 -1.54
CA TRP A 33 -24.49 -9.75 -2.14
C TRP A 33 -23.56 -8.91 -3.03
N ILE A 34 -22.31 -8.66 -2.61
CA ILE A 34 -21.33 -7.94 -3.45
C ILE A 34 -21.06 -8.72 -4.74
N LYS A 35 -20.96 -10.05 -4.69
CA LYS A 35 -20.74 -10.88 -5.88
C LYS A 35 -21.85 -10.72 -6.92
N GLU A 36 -23.10 -10.53 -6.48
CA GLU A 36 -24.27 -10.33 -7.34
C GLU A 36 -24.29 -8.96 -8.03
N ILE A 37 -23.54 -7.97 -7.53
CA ILE A 37 -23.43 -6.66 -8.17
C ILE A 37 -22.80 -6.83 -9.57
N PRO A 38 -23.42 -6.30 -10.63
CA PRO A 38 -22.89 -6.41 -11.98
C PRO A 38 -21.48 -5.83 -12.13
N CYS A 39 -20.61 -6.56 -12.83
CA CYS A 39 -19.26 -6.11 -13.20
C CYS A 39 -19.29 -5.15 -14.40
N GLU A 40 -20.13 -4.11 -14.35
CA GLU A 40 -20.20 -3.07 -15.37
C GLU A 40 -19.16 -1.97 -15.11
N PRO A 41 -18.69 -1.26 -16.16
CA PRO A 41 -17.79 -0.13 -15.97
C PRO A 41 -18.40 0.92 -15.03
N ARG A 42 -17.59 1.47 -14.11
CA ARG A 42 -17.95 2.56 -13.19
C ARG A 42 -18.93 2.19 -12.09
N VAL A 43 -19.14 0.90 -11.81
CA VAL A 43 -19.88 0.46 -10.63
C VAL A 43 -18.95 0.52 -9.42
N GLU A 44 -18.98 1.62 -8.69
CA GLU A 44 -18.20 1.81 -7.46
C GLU A 44 -18.86 1.07 -6.29
N VAL A 45 -18.07 0.27 -5.57
CA VAL A 45 -18.54 -0.56 -4.44
C VAL A 45 -17.89 -0.19 -3.12
N VAL A 46 -16.77 0.53 -3.16
CA VAL A 46 -16.07 1.03 -1.99
C VAL A 46 -15.60 2.46 -2.25
N LEU A 47 -15.77 3.33 -1.26
CA LEU A 47 -15.19 4.66 -1.20
C LEU A 47 -14.58 4.87 0.19
N ILE A 48 -13.26 5.03 0.25
CA ILE A 48 -12.50 5.30 1.48
C ILE A 48 -11.63 6.52 1.21
N ASP A 49 -11.88 7.60 1.95
CA ASP A 49 -11.31 8.92 1.67
C ASP A 49 -11.54 9.33 0.20
N ASN A 50 -10.45 9.50 -0.56
CA ASN A 50 -10.48 9.85 -1.98
C ASN A 50 -10.20 8.64 -2.89
N ALA A 51 -10.14 7.42 -2.34
CA ALA A 51 -9.90 6.21 -3.11
C ALA A 51 -11.20 5.41 -3.23
N PHE A 52 -11.51 5.00 -4.46
CA PHE A 52 -12.65 4.17 -4.77
C PHE A 52 -12.21 2.87 -5.43
N VAL A 53 -13.02 1.83 -5.30
CA VAL A 53 -12.83 0.55 -5.99
C VAL A 53 -14.10 0.22 -6.74
N GLU A 54 -13.94 -0.02 -8.04
CA GLU A 54 -15.02 -0.56 -8.87
C GLU A 54 -15.21 -2.06 -8.64
N ARG A 55 -16.45 -2.52 -8.82
CA ARG A 55 -16.85 -3.92 -8.67
C ARG A 55 -15.95 -4.88 -9.45
N LYS A 56 -15.58 -4.52 -10.68
CA LYS A 56 -14.70 -5.34 -11.54
C LYS A 56 -13.34 -5.63 -10.91
N TRP A 57 -12.77 -4.69 -10.15
CA TRP A 57 -11.45 -4.84 -9.53
C TRP A 57 -11.50 -5.77 -8.31
N MET A 58 -12.66 -5.87 -7.64
CA MET A 58 -12.86 -6.78 -6.51
C MET A 58 -12.98 -8.26 -6.91
N GLU A 59 -13.11 -8.59 -8.20
CA GLU A 59 -13.22 -9.99 -8.66
C GLU A 59 -12.08 -10.87 -8.15
N CYS A 60 -10.86 -10.33 -8.06
CA CYS A 60 -9.71 -11.05 -7.52
C CYS A 60 -9.88 -11.51 -6.06
N LEU A 61 -10.72 -10.83 -5.26
CA LEU A 61 -10.99 -11.21 -3.87
C LEU A 61 -11.92 -12.42 -3.74
N PHE A 62 -12.63 -12.78 -4.79
CA PHE A 62 -13.58 -13.91 -4.80
C PHE A 62 -12.98 -15.20 -5.38
N GLN A 63 -11.75 -15.14 -5.86
CA GLN A 63 -11.03 -16.23 -6.50
C GLN A 63 -9.80 -16.57 -5.64
N PRO A 64 -9.69 -17.80 -5.08
CA PRO A 64 -8.63 -18.13 -4.11
C PRO A 64 -7.20 -17.88 -4.58
N ASP A 65 -6.94 -18.04 -5.88
CA ASP A 65 -5.60 -17.96 -6.47
C ASP A 65 -5.41 -16.73 -7.38
N ALA A 66 -6.35 -15.78 -7.35
CA ALA A 66 -6.24 -14.60 -8.18
C ALA A 66 -5.21 -13.61 -7.62
N TYR A 67 -4.47 -13.02 -8.55
CA TYR A 67 -3.54 -11.95 -8.24
C TYR A 67 -4.29 -10.67 -7.83
N LEU A 68 -3.84 -10.03 -6.74
CA LEU A 68 -4.40 -8.78 -6.26
C LEU A 68 -3.84 -7.59 -7.04
N GLY A 69 -4.70 -6.83 -7.71
CA GLY A 69 -4.33 -5.61 -8.42
C GLY A 69 -4.00 -4.43 -7.52
N ASP A 70 -3.35 -3.41 -8.10
CA ASP A 70 -2.95 -2.18 -7.40
C ASP A 70 -4.17 -1.50 -6.73
N GLU A 71 -5.32 -1.49 -7.39
CA GLU A 71 -6.56 -0.85 -6.91
C GLU A 71 -7.04 -1.43 -5.59
N VAL A 72 -6.98 -2.76 -5.45
CA VAL A 72 -7.44 -3.47 -4.25
C VAL A 72 -6.45 -3.28 -3.10
N ILE A 73 -5.15 -3.36 -3.40
CA ILE A 73 -4.09 -3.12 -2.41
C ILE A 73 -4.13 -1.66 -1.91
N ASP A 74 -4.28 -0.69 -2.80
CA ASP A 74 -4.37 0.73 -2.43
C ASP A 74 -5.60 1.04 -1.59
N CYS A 75 -6.74 0.45 -1.92
CA CYS A 75 -7.94 0.53 -1.10
C CYS A 75 -7.70 0.02 0.32
N TYR A 76 -7.04 -1.13 0.47
CA TYR A 76 -6.72 -1.68 1.78
C TYR A 76 -5.70 -0.83 2.55
N ILE A 77 -4.71 -0.24 1.87
CA ILE A 77 -3.77 0.71 2.47
C ILE A 77 -4.50 1.94 3.00
N ASN A 78 -5.48 2.47 2.26
CA ASN A 78 -6.28 3.59 2.74
C ASN A 78 -7.16 3.22 3.95
N LEU A 79 -7.69 1.99 4.02
CA LEU A 79 -8.34 1.50 5.25
C LEU A 79 -7.39 1.55 6.45
N ILE A 80 -6.13 1.13 6.27
CA ILE A 80 -5.10 1.18 7.30
C ILE A 80 -4.80 2.63 7.70
N LYS A 81 -4.61 3.53 6.73
CA LYS A 81 -4.32 4.96 6.97
C LYS A 81 -5.45 5.68 7.71
N ALA A 82 -6.70 5.29 7.47
CA ALA A 82 -7.86 5.81 8.18
C ALA A 82 -7.92 5.37 9.66
N GLN A 83 -7.13 4.38 10.08
CA GLN A 83 -7.06 3.94 11.48
C GLN A 83 -5.99 4.74 12.26
N ASP A 84 -6.40 5.67 13.12
CA ASP A 84 -5.47 6.50 13.90
C ASP A 84 -4.47 5.68 14.73
N HIS A 85 -4.92 4.55 15.30
CA HIS A 85 -4.07 3.67 16.09
C HIS A 85 -2.99 2.93 15.27
N LEU A 86 -3.08 2.94 13.93
CA LEU A 86 -2.08 2.35 13.02
C LEU A 86 -1.10 3.38 12.47
N LYS A 87 -1.32 4.69 12.70
CA LYS A 87 -0.41 5.78 12.31
C LYS A 87 0.88 5.80 13.13
N CYS A 88 0.88 5.13 14.29
CA CYS A 88 2.05 4.98 15.15
C CYS A 88 2.26 3.52 15.53
N ARG A 89 3.51 3.07 15.55
CA ARG A 89 3.92 1.74 16.06
C ARG A 89 5.03 1.91 17.09
N SER A 90 5.51 0.80 17.67
CA SER A 90 6.67 0.83 18.57
C SER A 90 7.90 1.50 17.95
N GLY A 91 8.07 1.38 16.63
CA GLY A 91 9.12 2.06 15.87
C GLY A 91 8.86 3.54 15.55
N GLY A 92 7.71 4.12 15.94
CA GLY A 92 7.42 5.55 15.79
C GLY A 92 6.28 5.87 14.81
N ARG A 93 6.30 7.09 14.25
CA ARG A 93 5.35 7.56 13.24
C ARG A 93 5.51 6.77 11.95
N VAL A 94 4.40 6.33 11.39
CA VAL A 94 4.34 5.47 10.22
C VAL A 94 3.80 6.23 9.02
N HIS A 95 4.51 6.15 7.91
CA HIS A 95 3.98 6.46 6.58
C HIS A 95 3.88 5.17 5.76
N ILE A 96 2.83 5.06 4.95
CA ILE A 96 2.62 3.91 4.05
C ILE A 96 2.41 4.48 2.64
N GLU A 97 3.27 4.11 1.70
CA GLU A 97 3.08 4.44 0.28
C GLU A 97 1.91 3.62 -0.28
N ASN A 98 1.20 4.20 -1.25
CA ASN A 98 0.29 3.44 -2.09
C ASN A 98 1.11 2.68 -3.15
N ALA A 99 0.66 1.49 -3.55
CA ALA A 99 1.22 0.69 -4.61
C ALA A 99 1.41 1.47 -5.91
N PHE A 100 0.42 2.28 -6.32
CA PHE A 100 0.53 3.10 -7.52
C PHE A 100 1.70 4.09 -7.45
N GLN A 101 2.03 4.57 -6.24
CA GLN A 101 3.10 5.55 -6.05
C GLN A 101 4.50 4.95 -6.28
N PHE A 102 4.67 3.64 -6.08
CA PHE A 102 5.92 2.94 -6.34
C PHE A 102 6.32 2.96 -7.82
N ASN A 103 5.36 2.85 -8.74
CA ASN A 103 5.64 2.91 -10.18
C ASN A 103 6.37 4.21 -10.57
N PHE A 104 6.08 5.32 -9.87
CA PHE A 104 6.81 6.58 -10.05
C PHE A 104 8.23 6.52 -9.49
N LEU A 105 8.45 5.92 -8.32
CA LEU A 105 9.81 5.75 -7.78
C LEU A 105 10.69 4.93 -8.73
N LYS A 106 10.18 3.82 -9.28
CA LYS A 106 10.93 3.01 -10.24
C LYS A 106 11.27 3.80 -11.51
N ARG A 107 10.35 4.62 -12.01
CA ARG A 107 10.57 5.51 -13.17
C ARG A 107 11.57 6.63 -12.85
N ASP A 108 11.39 7.32 -11.74
CA ASP A 108 12.16 8.52 -11.38
C ASP A 108 13.58 8.17 -10.89
N GLY A 109 13.81 6.91 -10.47
CA GLY A 109 15.14 6.36 -10.21
C GLY A 109 15.91 5.92 -11.45
N ASP A 110 15.29 5.94 -12.63
CA ASP A 110 15.97 5.77 -13.92
C ASP A 110 16.47 7.14 -14.41
N VAL A 111 17.77 7.38 -14.27
CA VAL A 111 18.50 8.64 -14.54
C VAL A 111 18.23 9.22 -15.95
N LYS A 112 17.68 8.42 -16.86
CA LYS A 112 17.38 8.84 -18.24
C LYS A 112 16.12 9.70 -18.38
N THR A 113 15.21 9.71 -17.40
CA THR A 113 13.97 10.48 -17.48
C THR A 113 14.04 11.68 -16.55
N LYS A 114 14.28 12.88 -17.09
CA LYS A 114 14.21 14.11 -16.29
C LYS A 114 12.76 14.34 -15.86
N THR A 115 12.54 14.27 -14.56
CA THR A 115 11.24 14.46 -13.88
C THR A 115 10.55 15.77 -14.29
N ASP A 116 11.35 16.80 -14.60
CA ASP A 116 10.89 18.14 -15.03
C ASP A 116 10.31 18.17 -16.46
N GLU A 117 10.65 17.22 -17.33
CA GLU A 117 10.14 17.17 -18.70
C GLU A 117 8.74 16.53 -18.77
N LEU A 118 8.39 15.68 -17.81
CA LEU A 118 7.07 15.01 -17.74
C LEU A 118 6.02 15.80 -16.95
N TYR A 119 6.45 16.63 -16.01
CA TYR A 119 5.57 17.52 -15.25
C TYR A 119 6.23 18.89 -15.12
N PRO A 120 6.15 19.75 -16.15
CA PRO A 120 6.68 21.11 -16.06
C PRO A 120 5.94 21.85 -14.95
N SER A 121 6.62 22.02 -13.81
CA SER A 121 6.19 22.95 -12.77
C SER A 121 6.14 24.34 -13.39
N LYS A 122 4.93 24.90 -13.54
CA LYS A 122 4.77 26.29 -14.00
C LYS A 122 5.13 27.32 -12.92
N ASP A 123 5.35 26.87 -11.68
CA ASP A 123 5.68 27.72 -10.54
C ASP A 123 7.05 27.34 -9.95
N MET A 124 8.04 28.20 -10.15
CA MET A 124 9.39 28.11 -9.58
C MET A 124 9.43 28.19 -8.03
N ALA A 125 8.27 28.36 -7.38
CA ALA A 125 8.09 28.36 -5.93
C ALA A 125 7.54 27.03 -5.38
N GLN A 126 7.23 26.04 -6.23
CA GLN A 126 6.70 24.75 -5.81
C GLN A 126 7.81 23.69 -5.73
N ILE A 127 7.99 23.14 -4.53
CA ILE A 127 8.81 21.96 -4.21
C ILE A 127 8.47 20.82 -5.20
N SER A 128 9.48 20.17 -5.78
CA SER A 128 9.25 19.06 -6.73
C SER A 128 8.49 17.91 -6.08
N SER A 129 7.81 17.07 -6.88
CA SER A 129 7.10 15.89 -6.37
C SER A 129 8.02 14.92 -5.63
N VAL A 130 9.28 14.81 -6.08
CA VAL A 130 10.34 14.02 -5.45
C VAL A 130 10.73 14.62 -4.11
N GLU A 131 11.00 15.93 -4.07
CA GLU A 131 11.39 16.61 -2.83
C GLU A 131 10.27 16.58 -1.78
N ARG A 132 9.00 16.75 -2.18
CA ARG A 132 7.85 16.61 -1.28
C ARG A 132 7.78 15.21 -0.66
N ARG A 133 8.11 14.17 -1.44
CA ARG A 133 8.14 12.79 -0.95
C ARG A 133 9.33 12.54 -0.01
N VAL A 134 10.50 13.10 -0.32
CA VAL A 134 11.67 13.02 0.58
C VAL A 134 11.35 13.68 1.92
N LEU A 135 10.78 14.89 1.90
CA LEU A 135 10.35 15.57 3.13
C LEU A 135 9.31 14.76 3.91
N LEU A 136 8.36 14.13 3.20
CA LEU A 136 7.38 13.23 3.82
C LEU A 136 8.07 12.05 4.53
N TYR A 137 9.06 11.42 3.90
CA TYR A 137 9.80 10.31 4.51
C TYR A 137 10.64 10.76 5.71
N LEU A 138 11.28 11.92 5.62
CA LEU A 138 12.06 12.48 6.73
C LEU A 138 11.19 12.84 7.95
N ASP A 139 9.90 13.14 7.74
CA ASP A 139 8.95 13.38 8.83
C ASP A 139 8.44 12.07 9.48
N HIS A 140 8.80 10.88 8.98
CA HIS A 140 8.33 9.62 9.55
C HIS A 140 9.48 8.74 10.04
N ASP A 141 9.23 8.00 11.12
CA ASP A 141 10.21 7.08 11.69
C ASP A 141 10.27 5.77 10.91
N MET A 142 9.13 5.36 10.35
CA MET A 142 8.99 4.15 9.54
C MET A 142 8.22 4.46 8.24
N VAL A 143 8.77 4.01 7.12
CA VAL A 143 8.14 4.12 5.80
C VAL A 143 7.91 2.73 5.22
N PHE A 144 6.66 2.40 4.94
CA PHE A 144 6.24 1.13 4.35
C PHE A 144 5.98 1.32 2.86
N ILE A 145 6.69 0.55 2.03
CA ILE A 145 6.64 0.66 0.57
C ILE A 145 6.23 -0.70 -0.01
N PRO A 146 4.97 -0.88 -0.42
CA PRO A 146 4.55 -2.09 -1.11
C PRO A 146 5.22 -2.12 -2.49
N ILE A 147 5.81 -3.25 -2.84
CA ILE A 147 6.47 -3.47 -4.12
C ILE A 147 5.67 -4.47 -4.93
N ASN A 148 5.24 -4.04 -6.11
CA ASN A 148 4.55 -4.86 -7.07
C ASN A 148 5.55 -5.47 -8.08
N ILE A 149 5.60 -6.80 -8.15
CA ILE A 149 6.07 -7.53 -9.31
C ILE A 149 4.84 -7.92 -10.14
N ARG A 150 4.60 -7.15 -11.22
CA ARG A 150 3.35 -7.20 -12.00
C ARG A 150 2.91 -8.63 -12.32
N GLU A 151 1.65 -8.92 -11.99
CA GLU A 151 0.97 -10.21 -12.22
C GLU A 151 1.68 -11.43 -11.60
N MET A 152 2.66 -11.23 -10.71
CA MET A 152 3.45 -12.32 -10.14
C MET A 152 3.47 -12.30 -8.63
N HIS A 153 3.84 -11.17 -8.00
CA HIS A 153 4.11 -11.16 -6.56
C HIS A 153 4.05 -9.77 -5.93
N TRP A 154 3.73 -9.73 -4.64
CA TRP A 154 3.79 -8.55 -3.79
C TRP A 154 4.74 -8.79 -2.61
N TYR A 155 5.58 -7.82 -2.31
CA TYR A 155 6.37 -7.82 -1.09
C TYR A 155 6.44 -6.42 -0.49
N LEU A 156 6.82 -6.31 0.78
CA LEU A 156 6.82 -5.06 1.52
C LEU A 156 8.22 -4.68 1.96
N VAL A 157 8.64 -3.47 1.62
CA VAL A 157 9.87 -2.86 2.13
C VAL A 157 9.51 -1.94 3.28
N VAL A 158 10.27 -2.00 4.37
CA VAL A 158 10.12 -1.10 5.51
C VAL A 158 11.45 -0.40 5.74
N ILE A 159 11.46 0.92 5.55
CA ILE A 159 12.58 1.76 5.98
C ILE A 159 12.30 2.13 7.43
N ASN A 160 13.17 1.73 8.34
CA ASN A 160 13.06 2.04 9.76
C ASN A 160 14.24 2.94 10.15
N ALA A 161 13.98 4.26 10.20
CA ALA A 161 14.99 5.26 10.46
C ALA A 161 15.56 5.16 11.88
N ARG A 162 14.72 4.82 12.87
CA ARG A 162 15.16 4.66 14.27
C ARG A 162 16.14 3.51 14.46
N ASN A 163 15.89 2.39 13.77
CA ASN A 163 16.78 1.23 13.83
C ASN A 163 17.91 1.30 12.79
N MET A 164 17.92 2.33 11.92
CA MET A 164 18.85 2.45 10.79
C MET A 164 18.89 1.21 9.91
N GLU A 165 17.73 0.62 9.62
CA GLU A 165 17.64 -0.62 8.85
C GLU A 165 16.57 -0.54 7.76
N ILE A 166 16.75 -1.38 6.74
CA ILE A 166 15.73 -1.66 5.73
C ILE A 166 15.33 -3.12 5.90
N GLN A 167 14.06 -3.35 6.20
CA GLN A 167 13.49 -4.69 6.32
C GLN A 167 12.75 -5.03 5.03
N VAL A 168 12.83 -6.30 4.62
CA VAL A 168 12.12 -6.82 3.45
C VAL A 168 11.24 -7.97 3.93
N LEU A 169 9.92 -7.76 3.87
CA LEU A 169 8.92 -8.75 4.24
C LEU A 169 8.38 -9.38 2.96
N ASP A 170 8.79 -10.61 2.70
CA ASP A 170 8.57 -11.31 1.44
C ASP A 170 8.04 -12.72 1.73
N SER A 171 6.78 -12.98 1.35
CA SER A 171 6.12 -14.27 1.62
C SER A 171 6.66 -15.42 0.78
N LEU A 172 7.36 -15.13 -0.32
CA LEU A 172 8.07 -16.13 -1.14
C LEU A 172 9.55 -16.26 -0.74
N GLY A 173 10.02 -15.50 0.25
CA GLY A 173 11.40 -15.59 0.74
C GLY A 173 12.42 -15.02 -0.25
N THR A 174 13.57 -15.68 -0.43
CA THR A 174 14.64 -15.22 -1.33
C THR A 174 14.63 -15.89 -2.71
N SER A 175 13.68 -16.80 -2.97
CA SER A 175 13.69 -17.67 -4.14
C SER A 175 13.50 -16.95 -5.48
N SER A 176 12.90 -15.76 -5.46
CA SER A 176 12.49 -15.05 -6.70
C SER A 176 13.47 -13.95 -7.17
N GLY A 177 14.58 -13.74 -6.46
CA GLY A 177 15.47 -12.59 -6.73
C GLY A 177 14.79 -11.26 -6.41
N ARG A 178 15.57 -10.21 -6.11
CA ARG A 178 15.03 -8.89 -5.68
C ARG A 178 15.63 -7.75 -6.49
N ASN A 179 15.67 -7.93 -7.82
CA ASN A 179 16.25 -6.93 -8.71
C ASN A 179 15.48 -5.59 -8.64
N ASP A 180 14.15 -5.63 -8.48
CA ASP A 180 13.33 -4.43 -8.28
C ASP A 180 13.67 -3.67 -6.99
N LEU A 181 14.09 -4.38 -5.94
CA LEU A 181 14.53 -3.74 -4.70
C LEU A 181 15.84 -2.96 -4.89
N ILE A 182 16.76 -3.44 -5.72
CA ILE A 182 18.03 -2.75 -5.99
C ILE A 182 17.76 -1.39 -6.65
N HIS A 183 16.83 -1.30 -7.60
CA HIS A 183 16.41 -0.02 -8.19
C HIS A 183 15.82 0.92 -7.14
N THR A 184 14.99 0.37 -6.24
CA THR A 184 14.32 1.12 -5.17
C THR A 184 15.30 1.66 -4.13
N VAL A 185 16.27 0.84 -3.71
CA VAL A 185 17.26 1.22 -2.68
C VAL A 185 18.36 2.12 -3.25
N ARG A 186 18.70 2.00 -4.54
CA ARG A 186 19.71 2.87 -5.19
C ARG A 186 19.33 4.36 -5.16
N LEU A 187 18.04 4.68 -5.24
CA LEU A 187 17.53 6.04 -5.04
C LEU A 187 17.95 6.65 -3.68
N TYR A 188 18.06 5.84 -2.63
CA TYR A 188 18.43 6.30 -1.29
C TYR A 188 19.94 6.33 -1.04
N LYS A 189 20.74 5.59 -1.84
CA LYS A 189 22.21 5.65 -1.75
C LYS A 189 22.81 6.85 -2.49
N LEU A 190 22.08 7.52 -3.38
CA LEU A 190 22.57 8.66 -4.15
C LEU A 190 22.49 10.01 -3.42
N ASN A 191 22.03 10.05 -2.17
CA ASN A 191 22.04 11.25 -1.32
C ASN A 191 23.08 11.19 -0.18
N ASN A 192 24.06 10.30 -0.26
CA ASN A 192 25.24 10.37 0.59
C ASN A 192 26.47 10.58 -0.31
N TYR A 193 27.03 11.79 -0.17
CA TYR A 193 28.13 12.44 -0.89
C TYR A 193 27.74 13.22 -2.14
#